data_AF-D1MJA6-F1
#
_entry.id   AF-D1MJA6-F1
#
_cell.length_a   1.000
_cell.length_b   1.000
_cell.length_c   1.000
_cell.angle_alpha   90.00
_cell.angle_beta   90.00
_cell.angle_gamma   90.00
#
_symmetry.space_group_name_H-M   'P 1'
#
loop_
_entity.id
_entity.type
_entity.pdbx_description
1 polymer ?
#
loop_
_entity_poly.entity_id
_entity_poly.type
_entity_poly.pdbx_seq_one_letter_code
_entity_poly.pdbx_strand_id
1 'polypeptide(L)' 'KDNNLLGKFELTGIPPAPRGVPQIEVTFDIDANGIMNVSAVDKSTGRENKITITNDKGRLSKEEIERMVKNA' A
#
# COMPACT_ATOMS: atom_id res chain seq x y z
N LYS A 1 -0.02 -3.62 18.11
CA LYS A 1 -1.39 -3.66 17.54
C LYS A 1 -1.73 -2.26 17.02
N ASP A 2 -0.76 -1.57 16.42
CA ASP A 2 -0.72 -0.10 16.38
C ASP A 2 -0.16 0.39 15.03
N ASN A 3 -0.75 -0.07 13.93
CA ASN A 3 -0.40 0.44 12.60
C ASN A 3 -1.41 1.53 12.22
N ASN A 4 -0.95 2.55 11.50
CA ASN A 4 -1.84 3.55 10.92
C ASN A 4 -2.30 3.08 9.52
N LEU A 5 -3.61 3.09 9.27
CA LEU A 5 -4.16 2.76 7.95
C LEU A 5 -3.95 3.95 7.02
N LEU A 6 -3.07 3.81 6.02
CA LEU A 6 -2.74 4.90 5.10
C LEU A 6 -3.65 4.96 3.86
N GLY A 7 -4.30 3.84 3.52
CA GLY A 7 -5.19 3.72 2.37
C GLY A 7 -5.64 2.28 2.13
N LYS A 8 -6.67 2.11 1.30
CA LYS A 8 -7.16 0.82 0.80
C LYS A 8 -7.37 0.92 -0.70
N PHE A 9 -6.98 -0.13 -1.43
CA PHE A 9 -7.28 -0.28 -2.85
C PHE A 9 -7.78 -1.69 -3.14
N GLU A 10 -8.48 -1.85 -4.25
CA GLU A 10 -9.05 -3.12 -4.68
C GLU A 10 -8.66 -3.41 -6.12
N LEU A 11 -7.95 -4.51 -6.37
CA LEU A 11 -7.68 -5.01 -7.71
C LEU A 11 -8.80 -5.98 -8.10
N THR A 12 -9.67 -5.56 -9.02
CA THR A 12 -10.89 -6.30 -9.38
C THR A 12 -10.77 -7.01 -10.71
N GLY A 13 -11.61 -8.04 -10.90
CA GLY A 13 -11.71 -8.83 -12.14
C GLY A 13 -10.44 -9.63 -12.49
N ILE A 14 -9.78 -10.16 -11.46
CA ILE A 14 -8.83 -11.27 -11.59
C ILE A 14 -9.61 -12.49 -12.10
N PRO A 15 -9.16 -13.17 -13.16
CA PRO A 15 -9.81 -14.38 -13.66
C PRO A 15 -9.89 -15.49 -12.58
N PRO A 16 -10.94 -16.34 -12.59
CA PRO A 16 -11.01 -17.49 -11.67
C PRO A 16 -9.80 -18.41 -11.84
N ALA A 17 -9.10 -18.69 -10.76
CA ALA A 17 -7.98 -19.63 -10.73
C ALA A 17 -7.94 -20.33 -9.36
N PRO A 18 -7.28 -21.51 -9.25
CA PRO A 18 -7.04 -22.14 -7.96
C PRO A 18 -6.32 -21.19 -7.00
N ARG A 19 -6.61 -21.31 -5.70
CA ARG A 19 -5.98 -20.47 -4.68
C ARG A 19 -4.46 -20.62 -4.72
N GLY A 20 -3.74 -19.50 -4.73
CA GLY A 20 -2.28 -19.45 -4.80
C GLY A 20 -1.70 -19.41 -6.22
N VAL A 21 -2.55 -19.49 -7.26
CA VAL A 21 -2.11 -19.41 -8.67
C VAL A 21 -1.97 -17.96 -9.17
N PRO A 22 -2.90 -17.02 -8.89
CA PRO A 22 -2.74 -15.64 -9.34
C PRO A 22 -1.48 -15.00 -8.76
N GLN A 23 -0.67 -14.38 -9.62
CA GLN A 23 0.53 -13.66 -9.21
C GLN A 23 0.27 -12.15 -9.33
N ILE A 24 0.15 -11.50 -8.18
CA ILE A 24 -0.03 -10.06 -8.10
C ILE A 24 1.30 -9.44 -7.66
N GLU A 25 1.86 -8.58 -8.50
CA GLU A 25 3.00 -7.73 -8.13
C GLU A 25 2.48 -6.48 -7.44
N VAL A 26 2.99 -6.18 -6.25
CA VAL A 26 2.67 -4.94 -5.54
C VAL A 26 3.94 -4.12 -5.42
N THR A 27 3.89 -2.88 -5.93
CA THR A 27 5.01 -1.94 -5.90
C THR A 27 4.66 -0.79 -4.98
N PHE A 28 5.57 -0.47 -4.07
CA PHE A 28 5.50 0.68 -3.17
C PHE A 28 6.62 1.64 -3.55
N ASP A 29 6.24 2.82 -4.01
CA ASP A 29 7.16 3.87 -4.41
C ASP A 29 6.95 5.09 -3.50
N ILE A 30 8.04 5.62 -2.93
CA ILE A 30 8.00 6.79 -2.04
C ILE A 30 8.88 7.85 -2.67
N ASP A 31 8.27 8.99 -2.99
CA ASP A 31 8.99 10.10 -3.59
C ASP A 31 9.69 10.99 -2.53
N ALA A 32 10.49 11.95 -3.00
CA ALA A 32 11.20 12.88 -2.14
C ALA A 32 10.27 13.81 -1.31
N ASN A 33 9.00 13.93 -1.68
CA ASN A 33 7.99 14.70 -0.94
C ASN A 33 7.30 13.86 0.14
N GLY A 34 7.62 12.56 0.23
CA GLY A 34 6.96 11.62 1.13
C GLY A 34 5.57 11.22 0.67
N ILE A 35 5.25 11.37 -0.62
CA ILE A 35 4.05 10.83 -1.24
C ILE A 35 4.33 9.37 -1.60
N MET A 36 3.47 8.46 -1.13
CA MET A 36 3.59 7.04 -1.43
C MET A 36 2.64 6.66 -2.55
N ASN A 37 3.15 6.12 -3.63
CA ASN A 37 2.38 5.50 -4.69
C ASN A 37 2.40 3.98 -4.48
N VAL A 38 1.21 3.38 -4.48
CA VAL A 38 1.07 1.92 -4.40
C VAL A 38 0.37 1.45 -5.66
N SER A 39 1.00 0.55 -6.41
CA SER A 39 0.40 -0.11 -7.57
C SER A 39 0.35 -1.62 -7.38
N ALA A 40 -0.67 -2.24 -7.95
CA ALA A 40 -0.81 -3.69 -8.00
C ALA A 40 -1.11 -4.13 -9.42
N VAL A 41 -0.34 -5.10 -9.92
CA VAL A 41 -0.44 -5.63 -11.28
C VAL A 41 -0.63 -7.14 -11.23
N ASP A 42 -1.69 -7.63 -11.85
CA ASP A 42 -1.83 -9.06 -12.17
C ASP A 42 -0.89 -9.42 -13.32
N LYS A 43 0.14 -10.24 -13.05
CA LYS A 43 1.16 -10.62 -14.03
C LYS A 43 0.61 -11.41 -15.22
N SER A 44 -0.56 -12.05 -15.07
CA SER A 44 -1.14 -12.88 -16.13
C SER A 44 -1.94 -12.06 -17.14
N THR A 45 -2.64 -11.03 -16.68
CA THR A 45 -3.53 -10.20 -17.52
C THR A 45 -2.96 -8.82 -17.81
N GLY A 46 -1.92 -8.39 -17.09
CA GLY A 46 -1.41 -7.01 -17.13
C GLY A 46 -2.35 -5.99 -16.49
N ARG A 47 -3.44 -6.44 -15.84
CA ARG A 47 -4.40 -5.54 -15.20
C ARG A 47 -3.75 -4.86 -14.01
N GLU A 48 -3.87 -3.54 -13.96
CA GLU A 48 -3.30 -2.69 -12.92
C GLU A 48 -4.40 -1.95 -12.15
N ASN A 49 -4.17 -1.75 -10.85
CA ASN A 49 -4.80 -0.66 -10.11
C ASN A 49 -3.76 0.05 -9.24
N LYS A 50 -3.92 1.35 -9.02
CA LYS A 50 -3.00 2.17 -8.23
C LYS A 50 -3.72 3.16 -7.33
N ILE A 51 -3.09 3.48 -6.21
CA ILE A 51 -3.49 4.56 -5.32
C ILE A 51 -2.29 5.45 -5.01
N THR A 52 -2.55 6.75 -4.91
CA THR A 52 -1.59 7.72 -4.42
C THR A 52 -2.00 8.10 -3.00
N ILE A 53 -1.08 7.92 -2.07
CA ILE A 53 -1.24 8.22 -0.65
C ILE A 53 -0.39 9.46 -0.37
N THR A 54 -1.07 10.59 -0.21
CA THR A 54 -0.44 11.84 0.17
C THR A 54 -0.16 11.89 1.67
N ASN A 55 0.90 12.60 2.04
CA ASN A 55 1.20 12.86 3.44
C ASN A 55 0.33 14.04 3.91
N ASP A 56 -0.89 13.74 4.33
CA ASP A 56 -1.78 14.74 4.92
C ASP A 56 -1.14 15.17 6.25
N LYS A 57 -0.80 16.46 6.41
CA LYS A 57 -0.20 16.97 7.65
C LYS A 57 -1.02 16.50 8.85
N GLY A 58 -0.39 15.74 9.76
CA GLY A 58 -1.02 15.28 11.01
C GLY A 58 -1.42 13.81 11.06
N ARG A 59 -0.99 12.96 10.13
CA ARG A 59 -1.28 11.50 10.18
C ARG A 59 -0.74 10.77 11.40
N LEU A 60 0.35 11.25 12.01
CA LEU A 60 0.89 10.78 13.28
C LEU A 60 1.46 11.98 14.04
N SER A 61 1.22 12.03 15.35
CA SER A 61 1.91 12.98 16.23
C SER A 61 3.37 12.59 16.44
N LYS A 62 4.22 13.52 16.89
CA LYS A 62 5.62 13.21 17.21
C LYS A 62 5.71 12.14 18.30
N GLU A 63 4.84 12.23 19.30
CA GLU A 63 4.75 11.27 20.40
C GLU A 63 4.36 9.87 19.91
N GLU A 64 3.47 9.78 18.91
CA GLU A 64 3.10 8.50 18.29
C GLU A 64 4.25 7.91 17.48
N ILE A 65 4.99 8.74 16.74
CA ILE A 65 6.20 8.31 16.00
C ILE A 65 7.25 7.76 16.98
N GLU A 66 7.56 8.50 18.04
CA GLU A 66 8.54 8.08 19.05
C GLU A 66 8.11 6.76 19.74
N ARG A 67 6.83 6.61 20.05
CA ARG A 67 6.29 5.35 20.59
C ARG A 67 6.44 4.19 19.61
N MET A 68 6.17 4.41 18.31
CA MET A 68 6.32 3.37 17.28
C MET A 68 7.78 2.94 17.12
N VAL A 69 8.73 3.89 17.10
CA VAL A 69 10.17 3.60 17.01
C VAL A 69 10.66 2.82 18.24
N LYS A 70 10.17 3.17 19.44
CA LYS A 70 10.56 2.49 20.69
C LYS A 70 10.00 1.07 20.82
N ASN A 71 8.90 0.77 20.14
CA ASN A 71 8.24 -0.54 20.17
C ASN A 71 8.71 -1.47 19.02
N ALA A 72 9.65 -1.04 18.18
CA ALA A 72 10.28 -1.84 17.13
C ALA A 72 11.37 -2.75 17.70
#